data_AF-A0A1E3ST91-F1
#
_entry.id   AF-A0A1E3ST91-F1
#
_cell.length_a   1.000
_cell.length_b   1.000
_cell.length_c   1.000
_cell.angle_alpha   90.00
_cell.angle_beta   90.00
_cell.angle_gamma   90.00
#
_symmetry.space_group_name_H-M   'P 1'
#
loop_
_entity.id
_entity.type
_entity.pdbx_description
1 polymer ?
#
loop_
_entity_poly.entity_id
_entity_poly.type
_entity_poly.pdbx_seq_one_letter_code
_entity_poly.pdbx_strand_id
1 'polypeptide(L)'
;MTQYSWTVIGAGPAGIATVGRLLDHGVAGEQIAWIDPEFGVGDFGAKWGAVPSNTRVRLFLDYLAASPSFRFAQAPSFELNRLDPQQTCLLRVVAEPLRWITQHLRQRVDTFCTIATELALVNRQWTVTTQREVVTSKNVVLAVGAVPKKLSYAGLDEIAIETALDPAKLAQLPLDGATVAVFGSSHSAMIALPNLLNTPVKKVVNFYRSPLKYAVFLDDWIMYDDTGLKGQAAEWARENIDGTCPERLETYSVTHLEFEEILQACDHVVYTVGFERRHLPLTPQWGSLQYDPTNGILAPGLFGIGIAFPEYWIDPLGGGQYRVGLHKFMQRLETGLPLWFRYGT
;
A
#
# COMPACT_ATOMS: atom_id res chain seq x y z
N MET A 1 -5.67 -33.00 -11.49
CA MET A 1 -5.24 -31.62 -11.19
C MET A 1 -6.47 -30.74 -11.27
N THR A 2 -6.81 -30.05 -10.20
CA THR A 2 -7.92 -29.08 -10.22
C THR A 2 -7.48 -27.89 -11.05
N GLN A 3 -8.20 -27.61 -12.14
CA GLN A 3 -7.91 -26.49 -13.04
C GLN A 3 -8.79 -25.30 -12.65
N TYR A 4 -8.18 -24.22 -12.20
CA TYR A 4 -8.89 -23.02 -11.78
C TYR A 4 -9.19 -22.09 -12.97
N SER A 5 -10.24 -21.27 -12.86
CA SER A 5 -10.47 -20.17 -13.79
C SER A 5 -9.54 -19.00 -13.47
N TRP A 6 -9.32 -18.74 -12.17
CA TRP A 6 -8.53 -17.61 -11.69
C TRP A 6 -7.63 -18.01 -10.53
N THR A 7 -6.40 -17.51 -10.54
CA THR A 7 -5.52 -17.51 -9.37
C THR A 7 -5.27 -16.06 -8.94
N VAL A 8 -5.48 -15.73 -7.67
CA VAL A 8 -5.11 -14.43 -7.08
C VAL A 8 -3.92 -14.62 -6.17
N ILE A 9 -2.86 -13.82 -6.34
CA ILE A 9 -1.64 -13.90 -5.55
C ILE A 9 -1.51 -12.65 -4.68
N GLY A 10 -1.63 -12.83 -3.37
CA GLY A 10 -1.60 -11.81 -2.34
C GLY A 10 -2.98 -11.61 -1.69
N ALA A 11 -2.99 -11.49 -0.36
CA ALA A 11 -4.16 -11.22 0.46
C ALA A 11 -4.10 -9.86 1.17
N GLY A 12 -3.39 -8.88 0.58
CA GLY A 12 -3.57 -7.48 0.92
C GLY A 12 -4.92 -6.92 0.42
N PRO A 13 -5.27 -5.66 0.70
CA PRO A 13 -6.57 -5.10 0.35
C PRO A 13 -6.94 -5.20 -1.15
N ALA A 14 -5.96 -5.12 -2.06
CA ALA A 14 -6.21 -5.29 -3.48
C ALA A 14 -6.56 -6.75 -3.86
N GLY A 15 -5.91 -7.73 -3.23
CA GLY A 15 -6.20 -9.15 -3.45
C GLY A 15 -7.53 -9.57 -2.84
N ILE A 16 -7.83 -9.09 -1.62
CA ILE A 16 -9.14 -9.26 -0.97
C ILE A 16 -10.25 -8.73 -1.88
N ALA A 17 -10.09 -7.51 -2.40
CA ALA A 17 -11.04 -6.93 -3.36
C ALA A 17 -11.17 -7.78 -4.61
N THR A 18 -10.07 -8.27 -5.18
CA THR A 18 -10.11 -9.09 -6.39
C THR A 18 -10.91 -10.37 -6.17
N VAL A 19 -10.68 -11.10 -5.08
CA VAL A 19 -11.43 -12.34 -4.78
C VAL A 19 -12.91 -12.05 -4.57
N GLY A 20 -13.25 -11.01 -3.79
CA GLY A 20 -14.65 -10.60 -3.60
C GLY A 20 -15.33 -10.27 -4.92
N ARG A 21 -14.67 -9.49 -5.78
CA ARG A 21 -15.22 -9.07 -7.07
C ARG A 21 -15.31 -10.20 -8.09
N LEU A 22 -14.39 -11.17 -8.09
CA LEU A 22 -14.52 -12.37 -8.94
C LEU A 22 -15.77 -13.17 -8.57
N LEU A 23 -16.03 -13.37 -7.27
CA LEU A 23 -17.24 -14.02 -6.77
C LEU A 23 -18.51 -13.22 -7.14
N ASP A 24 -18.45 -11.89 -7.04
CA ASP A 24 -19.57 -11.01 -7.43
C ASP A 24 -19.92 -11.10 -8.93
N HIS A 25 -18.93 -11.42 -9.78
CA HIS A 25 -19.10 -11.64 -11.22
C HIS A 25 -19.47 -13.10 -11.56
N GLY A 26 -19.82 -13.92 -10.57
CA GLY A 26 -20.32 -15.27 -10.77
C GLY A 26 -19.24 -16.32 -11.04
N VAL A 27 -17.96 -16.03 -10.80
CA VAL A 27 -16.93 -17.07 -10.78
C VAL A 27 -17.18 -17.96 -9.58
N ALA A 28 -17.36 -19.26 -9.81
CA ALA A 28 -17.59 -20.22 -8.74
C ALA A 28 -16.37 -20.31 -7.80
N GLY A 29 -16.61 -20.50 -6.51
CA GLY A 29 -15.57 -20.44 -5.48
C GLY A 29 -14.46 -21.47 -5.68
N GLU A 30 -14.85 -22.69 -6.04
CA GLU A 30 -14.00 -23.82 -6.41
C GLU A 30 -13.20 -23.59 -7.72
N GLN A 31 -13.47 -22.50 -8.44
CA GLN A 31 -12.71 -22.07 -9.63
C GLN A 31 -11.74 -20.93 -9.33
N ILE A 32 -11.60 -20.52 -8.06
CA ILE A 32 -10.68 -19.48 -7.61
C ILE A 32 -9.64 -20.10 -6.67
N ALA A 33 -8.38 -20.04 -7.06
CA ALA A 33 -7.26 -20.27 -6.17
C ALA A 33 -6.80 -18.93 -5.58
N TRP A 34 -6.64 -18.84 -4.27
CA TRP A 34 -6.10 -17.66 -3.59
C TRP A 34 -4.84 -18.01 -2.82
N ILE A 35 -3.72 -17.38 -3.17
CA ILE A 35 -2.40 -17.69 -2.63
C ILE A 35 -1.90 -16.51 -1.80
N ASP A 36 -1.59 -16.74 -0.53
CA ASP A 36 -0.93 -15.78 0.34
C ASP A 36 -0.18 -16.51 1.48
N PRO A 37 0.98 -16.02 1.94
CA PRO A 37 1.72 -16.70 3.00
C PRO A 37 1.05 -16.69 4.37
N GLU A 38 0.17 -15.72 4.67
CA GLU A 38 -0.33 -15.50 6.03
C GLU A 38 -1.85 -15.25 6.12
N PHE A 39 -2.46 -14.72 5.06
CA PHE A 39 -3.82 -14.19 5.03
C PHE A 39 -4.08 -13.14 6.12
N GLY A 40 -3.07 -12.33 6.43
CA GLY A 40 -3.08 -11.30 7.47
C GLY A 40 -3.50 -9.89 7.02
N VAL A 41 -4.16 -9.75 5.86
CA VAL A 41 -4.42 -8.45 5.19
C VAL A 41 -3.13 -7.80 4.65
N GLY A 42 -2.10 -8.61 4.40
CA GLY A 42 -0.77 -8.18 3.99
C GLY A 42 -0.15 -7.14 4.94
N ASP A 43 0.77 -6.34 4.41
CA ASP A 43 1.47 -5.29 5.18
C ASP A 43 0.50 -4.26 5.81
N PHE A 44 -0.69 -4.05 5.23
CA PHE A 44 -1.74 -3.19 5.78
C PHE A 44 -2.19 -3.67 7.17
N GLY A 45 -2.43 -4.97 7.33
CA GLY A 45 -2.83 -5.56 8.60
C GLY A 45 -1.68 -5.88 9.55
N ALA A 46 -0.47 -6.12 9.01
CA ALA A 46 0.68 -6.55 9.80
C ALA A 46 1.57 -5.40 10.31
N LYS A 47 1.72 -4.33 9.53
CA LYS A 47 2.77 -3.33 9.76
C LYS A 47 2.25 -1.92 10.02
N TRP A 48 1.20 -1.50 9.32
CA TRP A 48 0.80 -0.10 9.26
C TRP A 48 -0.27 0.30 10.28
N GLY A 49 -0.58 -0.55 11.27
CA GLY A 49 -1.70 -0.35 12.18
C GLY A 49 -1.66 0.96 12.99
N ALA A 50 -0.46 1.41 13.38
CA ALA A 50 -0.25 2.64 14.15
C ALA A 50 -0.27 3.92 13.29
N VAL A 51 -0.33 3.79 11.96
CA VAL A 51 -0.28 4.93 11.05
C VAL A 51 -1.64 5.61 10.98
N PRO A 52 -1.74 6.94 11.16
CA PRO A 52 -2.95 7.68 10.85
C PRO A 52 -3.20 7.70 9.34
N SER A 53 -4.43 7.42 8.92
CA SER A 53 -4.80 7.39 7.52
C SER A 53 -4.83 8.79 6.90
N ASN A 54 -4.46 8.90 5.63
CA ASN A 54 -4.80 10.04 4.77
C ASN A 54 -6.18 9.92 4.12
N THR A 55 -6.90 8.83 4.40
CA THR A 55 -8.20 8.49 3.80
C THR A 55 -9.29 8.68 4.84
N ARG A 56 -10.39 9.35 4.46
CA ARG A 56 -11.55 9.54 5.33
C ARG A 56 -12.25 8.21 5.61
N VAL A 57 -12.81 8.06 6.81
CA VAL A 57 -13.54 6.86 7.27
C VAL A 57 -14.62 6.45 6.26
N ARG A 58 -15.35 7.41 5.68
CA ARG A 58 -16.37 7.13 4.65
C ARG A 58 -15.85 6.29 3.49
N LEU A 59 -14.67 6.59 2.96
CA LEU A 59 -14.10 5.86 1.83
C LEU A 59 -13.69 4.43 2.19
N PHE A 60 -13.35 4.16 3.45
CA PHE A 60 -13.14 2.80 3.94
C PHE A 60 -14.46 2.03 4.05
N LEU A 61 -15.51 2.66 4.58
CA LEU A 61 -16.85 2.07 4.65
C LEU A 61 -17.38 1.76 3.24
N ASP A 62 -17.21 2.69 2.29
CA ASP A 62 -17.59 2.51 0.89
C ASP A 62 -16.87 1.31 0.27
N TYR A 63 -15.55 1.18 0.50
CA TYR A 63 -14.78 0.01 0.06
C TYR A 63 -15.30 -1.30 0.65
N LEU A 64 -15.58 -1.34 1.96
CA LEU A 64 -16.03 -2.56 2.65
C LEU A 64 -17.45 -2.97 2.21
N ALA A 65 -18.28 -2.00 1.81
CA ALA A 65 -19.62 -2.23 1.30
C ALA A 65 -19.67 -2.51 -0.23
N ALA A 66 -18.61 -2.21 -0.97
CA ALA A 66 -18.60 -2.29 -2.45
C ALA A 66 -18.71 -3.72 -3.02
N SER A 67 -18.43 -4.75 -2.22
CA SER A 67 -18.56 -6.14 -2.65
C SER A 67 -19.59 -6.89 -1.79
N PRO A 68 -20.73 -7.35 -2.35
CA PRO A 68 -21.66 -8.20 -1.61
C PRO A 68 -21.01 -9.51 -1.13
N SER A 69 -20.00 -10.03 -1.84
CA SER A 69 -19.24 -11.19 -1.41
C SER A 69 -18.44 -10.99 -0.12
N PHE A 70 -18.12 -9.74 0.26
CA PHE A 70 -17.53 -9.44 1.56
C PHE A 70 -18.49 -9.67 2.72
N ARG A 71 -19.81 -9.62 2.48
CA ARG A 71 -20.85 -9.72 3.51
C ARG A 71 -20.65 -8.75 4.68
N PHE A 72 -20.05 -7.58 4.43
CA PHE A 72 -19.74 -6.61 5.48
C PHE A 72 -20.99 -6.14 6.25
N ALA A 73 -22.15 -6.04 5.59
CA ALA A 73 -23.42 -5.72 6.25
C ALA A 73 -23.88 -6.77 7.28
N GLN A 74 -23.34 -7.99 7.24
CA GLN A 74 -23.62 -9.08 8.19
C GLN A 74 -22.49 -9.24 9.23
N ALA A 75 -21.45 -8.40 9.13
CA ALA A 75 -20.31 -8.46 10.03
C ALA A 75 -20.67 -7.92 11.42
N PRO A 76 -19.92 -8.28 12.48
CA PRO A 76 -20.06 -7.62 13.77
C PRO A 76 -19.80 -6.11 13.64
N SER A 77 -20.33 -5.32 14.58
CA SER A 77 -20.01 -3.89 14.64
C SER A 77 -18.55 -3.70 15.05
N PHE A 78 -17.75 -3.12 14.16
CA PHE A 78 -16.36 -2.74 14.43
C PHE A 78 -16.28 -1.30 14.95
N GLU A 79 -15.13 -0.93 15.51
CA GLU A 79 -14.84 0.46 15.90
C GLU A 79 -15.04 1.42 14.72
N LEU A 80 -14.62 1.01 13.51
CA LEU A 80 -14.76 1.80 12.28
C LEU A 80 -16.20 2.29 12.04
N ASN A 81 -17.22 1.49 12.40
CA ASN A 81 -18.63 1.83 12.19
C ASN A 81 -19.11 2.98 13.09
N ARG A 82 -18.35 3.32 14.14
CA ARG A 82 -18.72 4.32 15.15
C ARG A 82 -17.96 5.64 14.98
N LEU A 83 -16.97 5.68 14.11
CA LEU A 83 -16.18 6.89 13.84
C LEU A 83 -16.94 7.84 12.91
N ASP A 84 -16.66 9.13 13.04
CA ASP A 84 -17.18 10.15 12.12
C ASP A 84 -16.69 9.86 10.68
N PRO A 85 -17.59 9.65 9.71
CA PRO A 85 -17.23 9.37 8.32
C PRO A 85 -16.37 10.44 7.66
N GLN A 86 -16.39 11.68 8.15
CA GLN A 86 -15.61 12.79 7.60
C GLN A 86 -14.18 12.88 8.14
N GLN A 87 -13.89 12.17 9.24
CA GLN A 87 -12.57 12.16 9.87
C GLN A 87 -11.66 11.09 9.28
N THR A 88 -10.38 11.18 9.61
CA THR A 88 -9.38 10.11 9.39
C THR A 88 -9.29 9.21 10.62
N CYS A 89 -8.63 8.05 10.51
CA CYS A 89 -8.50 7.10 11.61
C CYS A 89 -7.17 6.34 11.54
N LEU A 90 -6.80 5.61 12.59
CA LEU A 90 -5.65 4.71 12.53
C LEU A 90 -5.96 3.51 11.65
N LEU A 91 -5.00 3.07 10.83
CA LEU A 91 -5.22 1.95 9.89
C LEU A 91 -5.57 0.62 10.59
N ARG A 92 -5.18 0.42 11.87
CA ARG A 92 -5.59 -0.76 12.65
C ARG A 92 -7.11 -0.93 12.71
N VAL A 93 -7.85 0.18 12.79
CA VAL A 93 -9.32 0.20 12.87
C VAL A 93 -9.96 -0.32 11.57
N VAL A 94 -9.26 -0.17 10.45
CA VAL A 94 -9.67 -0.69 9.13
C VAL A 94 -9.16 -2.11 8.90
N ALA A 95 -8.01 -2.48 9.49
CA ALA A 95 -7.46 -3.82 9.36
C ALA A 95 -8.37 -4.89 9.98
N GLU A 96 -9.07 -4.59 11.07
CA GLU A 96 -10.00 -5.51 11.72
C GLU A 96 -11.14 -6.02 10.81
N PRO A 97 -11.96 -5.15 10.19
CA PRO A 97 -12.99 -5.63 9.27
C PRO A 97 -12.41 -6.35 8.05
N LEU A 98 -11.24 -5.93 7.55
CA LEU A 98 -10.56 -6.63 6.45
C LEU A 98 -10.11 -8.04 6.84
N ARG A 99 -9.64 -8.26 8.07
CA ARG A 99 -9.27 -9.59 8.58
C ARG A 99 -10.52 -10.48 8.64
N TRP A 100 -11.63 -9.96 9.13
CA TRP A 100 -12.91 -10.68 9.16
C TRP A 100 -13.38 -11.07 7.74
N ILE A 101 -13.35 -10.13 6.79
CA ILE A 101 -13.67 -10.38 5.37
C ILE A 101 -12.74 -11.45 4.79
N THR A 102 -11.44 -11.35 5.07
CA THR A 102 -10.45 -12.31 4.59
C THR A 102 -10.79 -13.72 5.08
N GLN A 103 -11.08 -13.89 6.36
CA GLN A 103 -11.50 -15.18 6.93
C GLN A 103 -12.77 -15.72 6.29
N HIS A 104 -13.76 -14.85 6.05
CA HIS A 104 -15.01 -15.22 5.39
C HIS A 104 -14.80 -15.68 3.94
N LEU A 105 -14.00 -14.94 3.17
CA LEU A 105 -13.68 -15.31 1.78
C LEU A 105 -12.89 -16.62 1.69
N ARG A 106 -11.99 -16.87 2.64
CA ARG A 106 -11.22 -18.14 2.71
C ARG A 106 -12.10 -19.38 2.87
N GLN A 107 -13.32 -19.23 3.38
CA GLN A 107 -14.28 -20.35 3.47
C GLN A 107 -15.03 -20.59 2.16
N ARG A 108 -14.87 -19.71 1.17
CA ARG A 108 -15.63 -19.71 -0.10
C ARG A 108 -14.79 -20.01 -1.32
N VAL A 109 -13.46 -20.04 -1.21
CA VAL A 109 -12.53 -20.29 -2.31
C VAL A 109 -11.42 -21.23 -1.85
N ASP A 110 -10.70 -21.83 -2.78
CA ASP A 110 -9.55 -22.67 -2.44
C ASP A 110 -8.34 -21.78 -2.10
N THR A 111 -7.78 -22.00 -0.90
CA THR A 111 -6.70 -21.14 -0.36
C THR A 111 -5.41 -21.90 -0.18
N PHE A 112 -4.30 -21.29 -0.58
CA PHE A 112 -2.97 -21.87 -0.50
C PHE A 112 -2.08 -20.98 0.36
N CYS A 113 -1.72 -21.48 1.54
CA CYS A 113 -0.85 -20.79 2.49
C CYS A 113 0.62 -21.00 2.10
N THR A 114 1.08 -20.24 1.11
CA THR A 114 2.39 -20.41 0.46
C THR A 114 2.79 -19.15 -0.31
N ILE A 115 4.00 -19.14 -0.85
CA ILE A 115 4.54 -18.07 -1.69
C ILE A 115 4.66 -18.59 -3.12
N ALA A 116 4.09 -17.86 -4.09
CA ALA A 116 4.32 -18.11 -5.50
C ALA A 116 5.72 -17.67 -5.91
N THR A 117 6.46 -18.54 -6.58
CA THR A 117 7.87 -18.34 -6.94
C THR A 117 8.07 -18.23 -8.45
N GLU A 118 7.20 -18.85 -9.25
CA GLU A 118 7.30 -18.84 -10.72
C GLU A 118 5.93 -18.85 -11.38
N LEU A 119 5.84 -18.21 -12.55
CA LEU A 119 4.68 -18.18 -13.44
C LEU A 119 5.13 -18.55 -14.86
N ALA A 120 4.47 -19.55 -15.44
CA ALA A 120 4.70 -19.95 -16.84
C ALA A 120 3.36 -20.18 -17.56
N LEU A 121 3.23 -19.69 -18.79
CA LEU A 121 2.07 -19.92 -19.63
C LEU A 121 2.33 -21.11 -20.57
N VAL A 122 1.62 -22.21 -20.35
CA VAL A 122 1.77 -23.45 -21.14
C VAL A 122 0.40 -23.93 -21.58
N ASN A 123 0.22 -24.23 -22.87
CA ASN A 123 -1.05 -24.71 -23.43
C ASN A 123 -2.26 -23.83 -23.07
N ARG A 124 -2.08 -22.49 -23.16
CA ARG A 124 -3.09 -21.48 -22.77
C ARG A 124 -3.56 -21.60 -21.31
N GLN A 125 -2.68 -22.03 -20.42
CA GLN A 125 -2.93 -22.08 -18.99
C GLN A 125 -1.69 -21.59 -18.25
N TRP A 126 -1.92 -20.77 -17.23
CA TRP A 126 -0.89 -20.37 -16.30
C TRP A 126 -0.61 -21.51 -15.33
N THR A 127 0.66 -21.85 -15.21
CA THR A 127 1.22 -22.70 -14.16
C THR A 127 1.84 -21.77 -13.13
N VAL A 128 1.33 -21.83 -11.90
CA VAL A 128 1.82 -21.08 -10.74
C VAL A 128 2.57 -22.04 -9.84
N THR A 129 3.89 -21.97 -9.88
CA THR A 129 4.75 -22.73 -8.99
C THR A 129 4.85 -22.00 -7.67
N THR A 130 4.67 -22.73 -6.57
CA THR A 130 4.85 -22.21 -5.21
C THR A 130 5.92 -23.02 -4.48
N GLN A 131 6.28 -22.60 -3.27
CA GLN A 131 7.20 -23.35 -2.41
C GLN A 131 6.70 -24.74 -1.99
N ARG A 132 5.41 -25.03 -2.14
CA ARG A 132 4.77 -26.26 -1.63
C ARG A 132 4.12 -27.10 -2.71
N GLU A 133 3.50 -26.46 -3.68
CA GLU A 133 2.69 -27.10 -4.71
C GLU A 133 2.59 -26.27 -5.99
N VAL A 134 2.00 -26.86 -7.02
CA VAL A 134 1.77 -26.22 -8.33
C VAL A 134 0.26 -26.07 -8.53
N VAL A 135 -0.16 -24.85 -8.87
CA VAL A 135 -1.55 -24.51 -9.18
C VAL A 135 -1.67 -24.14 -10.66
N THR A 136 -2.70 -24.61 -11.35
CA THR A 136 -2.96 -24.21 -12.74
C THR A 136 -4.24 -23.41 -12.88
N SER A 137 -4.21 -22.34 -13.67
CA SER A 137 -5.38 -21.50 -13.93
C SER A 137 -5.41 -20.90 -15.32
N LYS A 138 -6.59 -20.51 -15.80
CA LYS A 138 -6.71 -19.75 -17.07
C LYS A 138 -6.15 -18.34 -16.92
N ASN A 139 -6.40 -17.69 -15.79
CA ASN A 139 -5.95 -16.33 -15.51
C ASN A 139 -5.26 -16.22 -14.16
N VAL A 140 -4.38 -15.23 -14.00
CA VAL A 140 -3.67 -14.90 -12.76
C VAL A 140 -3.77 -13.40 -12.50
N VAL A 141 -4.05 -13.01 -11.25
CA VAL A 141 -4.01 -11.62 -10.78
C VAL A 141 -2.94 -11.47 -9.71
N LEU A 142 -2.00 -10.57 -9.93
CA LEU A 142 -0.94 -10.21 -9.00
C LEU A 142 -1.35 -9.03 -8.11
N ALA A 143 -1.46 -9.28 -6.81
CA ALA A 143 -1.72 -8.30 -5.76
C ALA A 143 -0.63 -8.35 -4.67
N VAL A 144 0.63 -8.45 -5.10
CA VAL A 144 1.81 -8.82 -4.28
C VAL A 144 2.32 -7.74 -3.31
N GLY A 145 1.77 -6.53 -3.39
CA GLY A 145 2.19 -5.41 -2.54
C GLY A 145 3.55 -4.81 -2.92
N ALA A 146 4.09 -4.02 -2.00
CA ALA A 146 5.29 -3.23 -2.21
C ALA A 146 6.21 -3.31 -0.99
N VAL A 147 7.44 -2.81 -1.15
CA VAL A 147 8.43 -2.65 -0.08
C VAL A 147 8.95 -1.21 -0.07
N PRO A 148 9.36 -0.67 1.09
CA PRO A 148 9.93 0.68 1.17
C PRO A 148 11.20 0.81 0.33
N LYS A 149 11.33 1.92 -0.41
CA LYS A 149 12.58 2.26 -1.10
C LYS A 149 13.65 2.71 -0.10
N LYS A 150 14.90 2.41 -0.43
CA LYS A 150 16.08 2.79 0.37
C LYS A 150 17.06 3.59 -0.48
N LEU A 151 17.71 4.58 0.13
CA LEU A 151 18.81 5.33 -0.50
C LEU A 151 20.20 4.80 -0.07
N SER A 152 20.26 4.10 1.07
CA SER A 152 21.45 3.38 1.58
C SER A 152 22.73 4.23 1.65
N TYR A 153 22.70 5.27 2.48
CA TYR A 153 23.89 6.06 2.81
C TYR A 153 24.77 5.30 3.82
N ALA A 154 26.08 5.31 3.59
CA ALA A 154 27.05 4.62 4.46
C ALA A 154 27.22 5.33 5.80
N GLY A 155 27.50 4.58 6.87
CA GLY A 155 27.79 5.12 8.20
C GLY A 155 26.57 5.56 9.01
N LEU A 156 25.35 5.34 8.50
CA LEU A 156 24.10 5.64 9.20
C LEU A 156 23.37 4.37 9.58
N ASP A 157 22.84 4.33 10.80
CA ASP A 157 22.00 3.23 11.26
C ASP A 157 20.54 3.45 10.80
N GLU A 158 20.04 2.56 9.95
CA GLU A 158 18.69 2.67 9.42
C GLU A 158 17.61 2.35 10.48
N ILE A 159 16.76 3.32 10.77
CA ILE A 159 15.49 3.09 11.45
C ILE A 159 14.46 2.74 10.39
N ALA A 160 13.98 1.49 10.42
CA ALA A 160 12.95 1.03 9.50
C ALA A 160 11.72 1.96 9.53
N ILE A 161 11.17 2.29 8.35
CA ILE A 161 9.99 3.15 8.24
C ILE A 161 8.81 2.64 9.09
N GLU A 162 8.64 1.32 9.19
CA GLU A 162 7.60 0.69 10.02
C GLU A 162 7.75 1.02 11.51
N THR A 163 9.00 1.22 11.97
CA THR A 163 9.31 1.64 13.34
C THR A 163 9.14 3.15 13.50
N ALA A 164 9.63 3.94 12.53
CA ALA A 164 9.51 5.40 12.58
C ALA A 164 8.05 5.91 12.57
N LEU A 165 7.15 5.16 11.94
CA LEU A 165 5.71 5.49 11.88
C LEU A 165 4.89 4.91 13.04
N ASP A 166 5.51 4.16 13.96
CA ASP A 166 4.86 3.55 15.12
C ASP A 166 5.50 4.07 16.42
N PRO A 167 4.86 5.01 17.13
CA PRO A 167 5.42 5.57 18.36
C PRO A 167 5.79 4.52 19.42
N ALA A 168 5.06 3.42 19.50
CA ALA A 168 5.32 2.38 20.49
C ALA A 168 6.58 1.56 20.17
N LYS A 169 6.85 1.31 18.88
CA LYS A 169 8.10 0.68 18.44
C LYS A 169 9.26 1.65 18.52
N LEU A 170 9.05 2.90 18.13
CA LEU A 170 10.08 3.93 18.16
C LEU A 170 10.59 4.20 19.58
N ALA A 171 9.72 4.18 20.57
CA ALA A 171 10.07 4.35 21.98
C ALA A 171 10.97 3.23 22.56
N GLN A 172 11.10 2.10 21.85
CA GLN A 172 11.97 0.99 22.26
C GLN A 172 13.40 1.15 21.74
N LEU A 173 13.65 2.12 20.86
CA LEU A 173 14.98 2.37 20.31
C LEU A 173 15.79 3.28 21.25
N PRO A 174 17.10 3.02 21.43
CA PRO A 174 17.98 3.84 22.26
C PRO A 174 18.40 5.12 21.51
N LEU A 175 17.49 6.08 21.40
CA LEU A 175 17.69 7.32 20.62
C LEU A 175 18.13 8.54 21.46
N ASP A 176 18.51 8.35 22.72
CA ASP A 176 18.96 9.43 23.60
C ASP A 176 20.20 10.12 23.02
N GLY A 177 20.13 11.43 22.83
CA GLY A 177 21.24 12.22 22.30
C GLY A 177 21.50 12.07 20.80
N ALA A 178 20.76 11.20 20.10
CA ALA A 178 20.99 10.91 18.67
C ALA A 178 20.47 12.02 17.74
N THR A 179 21.10 12.14 16.57
CA THR A 179 20.67 12.98 15.45
C THR A 179 20.13 12.10 14.33
N VAL A 180 18.86 12.30 13.95
CA VAL A 180 18.17 11.41 12.99
C VAL A 180 17.87 12.14 11.69
N ALA A 181 18.42 11.65 10.58
CA ALA A 181 18.07 12.09 9.24
C ALA A 181 16.74 11.48 8.78
N VAL A 182 15.85 12.27 8.19
CA VAL A 182 14.58 11.80 7.61
C VAL A 182 14.48 12.28 6.17
N PHE A 183 14.53 11.35 5.23
CA PHE A 183 14.39 11.67 3.80
C PHE A 183 12.93 11.60 3.36
N GLY A 184 12.43 12.68 2.77
CA GLY A 184 11.10 12.78 2.18
C GLY A 184 10.32 14.00 2.65
N SER A 185 9.33 14.40 1.86
CA SER A 185 8.46 15.56 2.14
C SER A 185 6.98 15.26 1.83
N SER A 186 6.58 14.01 2.03
CA SER A 186 5.22 13.52 1.82
C SER A 186 4.64 12.93 3.10
N HIS A 187 3.49 12.25 3.00
CA HIS A 187 2.69 11.87 4.17
C HIS A 187 3.46 11.09 5.24
N SER A 188 4.25 10.07 4.87
CA SER A 188 5.05 9.29 5.83
C SER A 188 6.13 10.14 6.52
N ALA A 189 6.76 11.10 5.82
CA ALA A 189 7.72 12.00 6.44
C ALA A 189 7.04 12.83 7.54
N MET A 190 5.89 13.42 7.21
CA MET A 190 5.12 14.28 8.13
C MET A 190 4.49 13.53 9.31
N ILE A 191 4.56 12.20 9.32
CA ILE A 191 4.22 11.35 10.48
C ILE A 191 5.49 10.97 11.24
N ALA A 192 6.57 10.60 10.54
CA ALA A 192 7.84 10.22 11.17
C ALA A 192 8.48 11.38 11.95
N LEU A 193 8.41 12.62 11.43
CA LEU A 193 8.99 13.79 12.08
C LEU A 193 8.43 14.05 13.49
N PRO A 194 7.10 14.22 13.69
CA PRO A 194 6.56 14.39 15.04
C PRO A 194 6.79 13.17 15.94
N ASN A 195 6.76 11.95 15.39
CA ASN A 195 7.05 10.75 16.17
C ASN A 195 8.47 10.79 16.74
N LEU A 196 9.47 11.13 15.92
CA LEU A 196 10.86 11.28 16.35
C LEU A 196 11.02 12.43 17.33
N LEU A 197 10.39 13.58 17.09
CA LEU A 197 10.44 14.71 18.03
C LEU A 197 9.83 14.35 19.40
N ASN A 198 8.91 13.39 19.48
CA ASN A 198 8.38 12.90 20.77
C ASN A 198 9.31 11.91 21.49
N THR A 199 10.53 11.70 21.00
CA THR A 199 11.57 10.83 21.60
C THR A 199 12.73 11.69 22.13
N PRO A 200 13.67 11.13 22.91
CA PRO A 200 14.81 11.88 23.46
C PRO A 200 15.93 12.17 22.44
N VAL A 201 15.66 12.11 21.13
CA VAL A 201 16.60 12.55 20.09
C VAL A 201 17.06 13.97 20.34
N LYS A 202 18.35 14.22 20.15
CA LYS A 202 18.93 15.56 20.22
C LYS A 202 18.39 16.45 19.11
N LYS A 203 18.31 15.91 17.89
CA LYS A 203 17.93 16.64 16.69
C LYS A 203 17.32 15.72 15.63
N VAL A 204 16.38 16.24 14.86
CA VAL A 204 15.85 15.61 13.64
C VAL A 204 16.20 16.51 12.46
N VAL A 205 16.75 15.92 11.39
CA VAL A 205 17.10 16.64 10.17
C VAL A 205 16.28 16.10 9.01
N ASN A 206 15.38 16.90 8.45
CA ASN A 206 14.56 16.52 7.30
C ASN A 206 15.22 16.95 5.99
N PHE A 207 15.41 15.99 5.08
CA PHE A 207 15.87 16.25 3.72
C PHE A 207 14.74 16.10 2.71
N TYR A 208 14.54 17.13 1.89
CA TYR A 208 13.46 17.17 0.89
C TYR A 208 13.95 17.56 -0.51
N ARG A 209 13.18 17.19 -1.54
CA ARG A 209 13.47 17.53 -2.95
C ARG A 209 12.59 18.63 -3.51
N SER A 210 11.37 18.77 -2.99
CA SER A 210 10.39 19.72 -3.47
C SER A 210 9.53 20.22 -2.32
N PRO A 211 8.92 21.42 -2.46
CA PRO A 211 7.96 21.94 -1.49
C PRO A 211 6.82 20.96 -1.21
N LEU A 212 6.18 21.16 -0.05
CA LEU A 212 5.01 20.38 0.34
C LEU A 212 3.86 20.59 -0.64
N LYS A 213 3.11 19.52 -0.88
CA LYS A 213 1.83 19.56 -1.59
C LYS A 213 0.73 19.21 -0.61
N TYR A 214 -0.40 19.88 -0.73
CA TYR A 214 -1.58 19.63 0.09
C TYR A 214 -2.74 19.21 -0.79
N ALA A 215 -3.47 18.19 -0.35
CA ALA A 215 -4.66 17.78 -1.06
C ALA A 215 -5.75 18.86 -0.95
N VAL A 216 -6.39 19.18 -2.07
CA VAL A 216 -7.51 20.12 -2.11
C VAL A 216 -8.76 19.34 -2.49
N PHE A 217 -9.72 19.28 -1.57
CA PHE A 217 -11.02 18.66 -1.81
C PHE A 217 -11.86 19.60 -2.66
N LEU A 218 -12.16 19.18 -3.88
CA LEU A 218 -13.13 19.81 -4.78
C LEU A 218 -14.39 18.94 -4.79
N ASP A 219 -15.48 19.41 -5.40
CA ASP A 219 -16.80 18.76 -5.30
C ASP A 219 -16.75 17.27 -5.66
N ASP A 220 -16.22 16.93 -6.85
CA ASP A 220 -16.23 15.56 -7.37
C ASP A 220 -14.85 14.86 -7.35
N TRP A 221 -13.78 15.57 -6.97
CA TRP A 221 -12.41 15.03 -7.03
C TRP A 221 -11.47 15.75 -6.07
N ILE A 222 -10.26 15.21 -5.91
CA ILE A 222 -9.25 15.77 -5.01
C ILE A 222 -8.00 16.11 -5.82
N MET A 223 -7.60 17.38 -5.80
CA MET A 223 -6.32 17.78 -6.38
C MET A 223 -5.18 17.28 -5.49
N TYR A 224 -4.14 16.71 -6.10
CA TYR A 224 -3.07 16.00 -5.40
C TYR A 224 -3.59 14.88 -4.48
N ASP A 225 -4.59 14.11 -4.94
CA ASP A 225 -5.20 13.03 -4.17
C ASP A 225 -4.18 11.99 -3.66
N ASP A 226 -3.23 11.57 -4.50
CA ASP A 226 -2.23 10.55 -4.13
C ASP A 226 -0.88 11.14 -3.70
N THR A 227 -0.68 12.44 -3.89
CA THR A 227 0.64 13.10 -3.69
C THR A 227 0.62 14.22 -2.66
N GLY A 228 -0.56 14.72 -2.28
CA GLY A 228 -0.75 15.79 -1.31
C GLY A 228 -1.00 15.27 0.11
N LEU A 229 -0.55 16.04 1.09
CA LEU A 229 -0.81 15.82 2.50
C LEU A 229 -2.30 15.99 2.83
N LYS A 230 -2.80 15.15 3.75
CA LYS A 230 -4.19 15.15 4.26
C LYS A 230 -4.21 14.88 5.76
N GLY A 231 -5.33 15.22 6.41
CA GLY A 231 -5.58 14.92 7.82
C GLY A 231 -4.50 15.48 8.73
N GLN A 232 -4.20 14.74 9.80
CA GLN A 232 -3.27 15.15 10.85
C GLN A 232 -1.87 15.51 10.32
N ALA A 233 -1.38 14.79 9.31
CA ALA A 233 -0.07 15.09 8.73
C ALA A 233 -0.05 16.41 7.96
N ALA A 234 -1.17 16.81 7.35
CA ALA A 234 -1.29 18.12 6.71
C ALA A 234 -1.38 19.24 7.75
N GLU A 235 -2.18 19.04 8.80
CA GLU A 235 -2.31 19.99 9.91
C GLU A 235 -0.95 20.23 10.58
N TRP A 236 -0.26 19.14 10.95
CA TRP A 236 1.06 19.22 11.56
C TRP A 236 2.07 19.94 10.65
N ALA A 237 2.09 19.62 9.36
CA ALA A 237 3.03 20.25 8.42
C ALA A 237 2.76 21.75 8.23
N ARG A 238 1.50 22.18 8.22
CA ARG A 238 1.15 23.61 8.14
C ARG A 238 1.65 24.39 9.35
N GLU A 239 1.55 23.80 10.53
CA GLU A 239 1.95 24.44 11.78
C GLU A 239 3.48 24.43 11.96
N ASN A 240 4.13 23.31 11.61
CA ASN A 240 5.51 23.02 12.02
C ASN A 240 6.53 23.04 10.88
N ILE A 241 6.11 23.01 9.62
CA ILE A 241 7.03 23.11 8.46
C ILE A 241 6.80 24.43 7.73
N ASP A 242 5.57 24.72 7.32
CA ASP A 242 5.23 25.98 6.68
C ASP A 242 5.08 27.14 7.69
N GLY A 243 4.85 26.80 8.96
CA GLY A 243 4.69 27.72 10.07
C GLY A 243 5.99 27.91 10.86
N THR A 244 5.96 27.59 12.16
CA THR A 244 7.13 27.72 13.04
C THR A 244 7.81 26.37 13.20
N CYS A 245 9.03 26.26 12.67
CA CYS A 245 9.81 25.02 12.79
C CYS A 245 10.16 24.72 14.26
N PRO A 246 9.89 23.50 14.76
CA PRO A 246 10.31 23.08 16.09
C PRO A 246 11.81 23.25 16.30
N GLU A 247 12.24 23.64 17.51
CA GLU A 247 13.65 23.95 17.81
C GLU A 247 14.62 22.79 17.52
N ARG A 248 14.17 21.54 17.66
CA ARG A 248 14.97 20.33 17.39
C ARG A 248 14.83 19.81 15.96
N LEU A 249 14.10 20.49 15.09
CA LEU A 249 13.91 20.12 13.69
C LEU A 249 14.63 21.12 12.78
N GLU A 250 15.45 20.61 11.87
CA GLU A 250 16.03 21.37 10.77
C GLU A 250 15.59 20.76 9.45
N THR A 251 15.31 21.59 8.44
CA THR A 251 14.84 21.14 7.13
C THR A 251 15.75 21.66 6.03
N TYR A 252 16.27 20.78 5.18
CA TYR A 252 17.18 21.14 4.10
C TYR A 252 16.75 20.53 2.77
N SER A 253 16.92 21.30 1.69
CA SER A 253 16.88 20.72 0.35
C SER A 253 18.02 19.71 0.20
N VAL A 254 17.80 18.61 -0.50
CA VAL A 254 18.87 17.67 -0.91
C VAL A 254 19.90 18.33 -1.84
N THR A 255 19.61 19.52 -2.36
CA THR A 255 20.54 20.34 -3.16
C THR A 255 21.26 21.42 -2.34
N HIS A 256 21.13 21.39 -1.01
CA HIS A 256 21.84 22.33 -0.13
C HIS A 256 23.36 22.12 -0.24
N LEU A 257 24.14 23.22 -0.18
CA LEU A 257 25.60 23.15 -0.38
C LEU A 257 26.30 22.26 0.65
N GLU A 258 25.81 22.30 1.89
CA GLU A 258 26.36 21.53 3.02
C GLU A 258 25.64 20.18 3.23
N PHE A 259 24.87 19.69 2.25
CA PHE A 259 24.07 18.47 2.37
C PHE A 259 24.88 17.27 2.92
N GLU A 260 26.05 17.02 2.34
CA GLU A 260 26.90 15.89 2.73
C GLU A 260 27.44 16.06 4.17
N GLU A 261 27.85 17.26 4.55
CA GLU A 261 28.39 17.55 5.89
C GLU A 261 27.30 17.40 6.96
N ILE A 262 26.10 17.91 6.69
CA ILE A 262 24.94 17.78 7.59
C ILE A 262 24.54 16.31 7.73
N LEU A 263 24.53 15.55 6.62
CA LEU A 263 24.19 14.13 6.64
C LEU A 263 25.21 13.30 7.41
N GLN A 264 26.51 13.58 7.25
CA GLN A 264 27.59 12.91 7.97
C GLN A 264 27.57 13.15 9.48
N ALA A 265 26.92 14.23 9.93
CA ALA A 265 26.71 14.52 11.35
C ALA A 265 25.50 13.79 11.97
N CYS A 266 24.74 13.03 11.18
CA CYS A 266 23.63 12.22 11.67
C CYS A 266 24.10 10.83 12.12
N ASP A 267 23.41 10.24 13.10
CA ASP A 267 23.67 8.89 13.61
C ASP A 267 22.74 7.85 12.96
N HIS A 268 21.48 8.24 12.74
CA HIS A 268 20.43 7.38 12.20
C HIS A 268 19.78 7.96 10.96
N VAL A 269 19.10 7.11 10.19
CA VAL A 269 18.35 7.52 9.01
C VAL A 269 16.99 6.81 8.89
N VAL A 270 15.97 7.56 8.47
CA VAL A 270 14.65 7.06 8.07
C VAL A 270 14.41 7.41 6.61
N TYR A 271 14.13 6.41 5.77
CA TYR A 271 13.75 6.61 4.38
C TYR A 271 12.24 6.61 4.20
N THR A 272 11.66 7.77 3.87
CA THR A 272 10.24 7.93 3.50
C THR A 272 10.08 8.33 2.03
N VAL A 273 10.94 7.79 1.17
CA VAL A 273 11.07 8.17 -0.25
C VAL A 273 10.18 7.36 -1.21
N GLY A 274 9.10 6.81 -0.66
CA GLY A 274 8.12 6.01 -1.39
C GLY A 274 8.41 4.50 -1.36
N PHE A 275 7.64 3.78 -2.16
CA PHE A 275 7.64 2.32 -2.20
C PHE A 275 7.99 1.84 -3.61
N GLU A 276 8.52 0.63 -3.69
CA GLU A 276 8.72 -0.10 -4.94
C GLU A 276 8.03 -1.45 -4.90
N ARG A 277 7.72 -1.97 -6.10
CA ARG A 277 7.05 -3.25 -6.26
C ARG A 277 7.86 -4.36 -5.56
N ARG A 278 7.18 -5.19 -4.76
CA ARG A 278 7.81 -6.38 -4.17
C ARG A 278 8.28 -7.32 -5.29
N HIS A 279 9.35 -8.08 -5.06
CA HIS A 279 9.84 -9.05 -6.03
C HIS A 279 8.69 -9.95 -6.53
N LEU A 280 8.55 -10.02 -7.86
CA LEU A 280 7.51 -10.80 -8.50
C LEU A 280 7.92 -12.27 -8.56
N PRO A 281 6.96 -13.21 -8.64
CA PRO A 281 7.26 -14.54 -9.12
C PRO A 281 8.03 -14.46 -10.44
N LEU A 282 9.04 -15.32 -10.62
CA LEU A 282 9.82 -15.37 -11.83
C LEU A 282 8.92 -15.70 -13.02
N THR A 283 9.17 -15.07 -14.17
CA THR A 283 8.48 -15.37 -15.43
C THR A 283 9.53 -15.81 -16.46
N PRO A 284 10.00 -17.08 -16.43
CA PRO A 284 11.14 -17.52 -17.24
C PRO A 284 10.96 -17.30 -18.75
N GLN A 285 9.71 -17.33 -19.23
CA GLN A 285 9.37 -17.15 -20.64
C GLN A 285 9.58 -15.72 -21.13
N TRP A 286 9.51 -14.72 -20.26
CA TRP A 286 9.52 -13.29 -20.63
C TRP A 286 10.54 -12.43 -19.88
N GLY A 287 11.20 -12.96 -18.86
CA GLY A 287 12.03 -12.15 -17.97
C GLY A 287 11.17 -11.15 -17.18
N SER A 288 11.61 -9.91 -17.02
CA SER A 288 10.88 -8.90 -16.25
C SER A 288 9.66 -8.36 -17.03
N LEU A 289 8.46 -8.62 -16.53
CA LEU A 289 7.22 -8.08 -17.11
C LEU A 289 6.91 -6.66 -16.63
N GLN A 290 6.64 -5.78 -17.59
CA GLN A 290 5.98 -4.51 -17.34
C GLN A 290 4.47 -4.69 -17.34
N TYR A 291 3.75 -3.70 -16.83
CA TYR A 291 2.29 -3.67 -16.86
C TYR A 291 1.84 -2.39 -17.56
N ASP A 292 0.70 -2.47 -18.23
CA ASP A 292 0.03 -1.28 -18.72
C ASP A 292 -0.76 -0.63 -17.56
N PRO A 293 -0.42 0.59 -17.14
CA PRO A 293 -1.05 1.22 -15.99
C PRO A 293 -2.49 1.67 -16.25
N THR A 294 -2.95 1.66 -17.51
CA THR A 294 -4.32 2.02 -17.89
C THR A 294 -5.28 0.85 -17.78
N ASN A 295 -4.80 -0.40 -17.93
CA ASN A 295 -5.67 -1.60 -17.91
C ASN A 295 -5.18 -2.74 -16.99
N GLY A 296 -3.94 -2.70 -16.49
CA GLY A 296 -3.42 -3.63 -15.50
C GLY A 296 -2.96 -4.96 -16.10
N ILE A 297 -2.86 -5.05 -17.42
CA ILE A 297 -2.41 -6.25 -18.13
C ILE A 297 -0.88 -6.30 -18.10
N LEU A 298 -0.31 -7.46 -17.80
CA LEU A 298 1.12 -7.76 -17.91
C LEU A 298 1.41 -8.68 -19.09
N ALA A 299 0.56 -9.68 -19.29
CA ALA A 299 0.65 -10.69 -20.35
C ALA A 299 -0.74 -11.30 -20.59
N PRO A 300 -0.95 -12.13 -21.63
CA PRO A 300 -2.22 -12.82 -21.86
C PRO A 300 -2.70 -13.58 -20.60
N GLY A 301 -3.86 -13.19 -20.07
CA GLY A 301 -4.42 -13.73 -18.82
C GLY A 301 -3.61 -13.46 -17.54
N LEU A 302 -2.62 -12.58 -17.55
CA LEU A 302 -1.89 -12.13 -16.36
C LEU A 302 -2.13 -10.64 -16.12
N PHE A 303 -2.69 -10.34 -14.95
CA PHE A 303 -3.11 -9.00 -14.56
C PHE A 303 -2.46 -8.58 -13.25
N GLY A 304 -2.43 -7.29 -12.98
CA GLY A 304 -1.82 -6.69 -11.80
C GLY A 304 -2.73 -5.63 -11.19
N ILE A 305 -2.77 -5.60 -9.86
CA ILE A 305 -3.52 -4.62 -9.08
C ILE A 305 -2.82 -4.25 -7.77
N GLY A 306 -3.20 -3.12 -7.20
CA GLY A 306 -2.74 -2.67 -5.89
C GLY A 306 -1.53 -1.75 -5.99
N ILE A 307 -0.86 -1.50 -4.86
CA ILE A 307 0.34 -0.65 -4.82
C ILE A 307 1.50 -1.15 -5.70
N ALA A 308 1.51 -2.45 -6.04
CA ALA A 308 2.46 -3.05 -6.97
C ALA A 308 2.21 -2.63 -8.44
N PHE A 309 0.94 -2.41 -8.79
CA PHE A 309 0.45 -2.15 -10.13
C PHE A 309 -0.65 -1.06 -10.09
N PRO A 310 -0.33 0.14 -9.60
CA PRO A 310 -1.32 1.20 -9.47
C PRO A 310 -1.81 1.66 -10.84
N GLU A 311 -3.09 2.03 -10.90
CA GLU A 311 -3.65 2.70 -12.07
C GLU A 311 -3.02 4.09 -12.23
N TYR A 312 -2.64 4.45 -13.45
CA TYR A 312 -2.27 5.83 -13.76
C TYR A 312 -3.51 6.58 -14.25
N TRP A 313 -3.80 7.71 -13.61
CA TRP A 313 -5.00 8.51 -13.88
C TRP A 313 -4.63 9.96 -14.09
N ILE A 314 -5.36 10.60 -15.01
CA ILE A 314 -5.20 12.02 -15.35
C ILE A 314 -6.38 12.78 -14.75
N ASP A 315 -6.07 13.80 -13.97
CA ASP A 315 -7.05 14.65 -13.32
C ASP A 315 -7.67 15.68 -14.29
N PRO A 316 -8.78 16.35 -13.90
CA PRO A 316 -9.42 17.35 -14.75
C PRO A 316 -8.53 18.54 -15.16
N LEU A 317 -7.42 18.79 -14.46
CA LEU A 317 -6.44 19.82 -14.80
C LEU A 317 -5.28 19.27 -15.65
N GLY A 318 -5.34 18.01 -16.08
CA GLY A 318 -4.30 17.35 -16.88
C GLY A 318 -3.13 16.80 -16.05
N GLY A 319 -3.22 16.84 -14.72
CA GLY A 319 -2.22 16.29 -13.80
C GLY A 319 -2.31 14.77 -13.72
N GLY A 320 -1.21 14.07 -13.99
CA GLY A 320 -1.15 12.61 -13.89
C GLY A 320 -0.66 12.12 -12.52
N GLN A 321 -1.33 11.11 -11.97
CA GLN A 321 -0.93 10.46 -10.72
C GLN A 321 -1.25 8.97 -10.69
N TYR A 322 -0.40 8.21 -10.00
CA TYR A 322 -0.66 6.81 -9.68
C TYR A 322 -1.58 6.70 -8.48
N ARG A 323 -2.67 5.94 -8.64
CA ARG A 323 -3.75 5.81 -7.68
C ARG A 323 -3.51 4.65 -6.73
N VAL A 324 -3.29 4.94 -5.45
CA VAL A 324 -3.09 3.94 -4.39
C VAL A 324 -4.03 4.21 -3.23
N GLY A 325 -4.94 3.28 -2.98
CA GLY A 325 -5.88 3.36 -1.86
C GLY A 325 -6.98 2.31 -2.01
N LEU A 326 -7.57 1.91 -0.88
CA LEU A 326 -8.55 0.83 -0.84
C LEU A 326 -9.71 1.09 -1.80
N HIS A 327 -10.39 2.24 -1.65
CA HIS A 327 -11.50 2.63 -2.52
C HIS A 327 -11.11 2.63 -4.02
N LYS A 328 -9.88 3.06 -4.34
CA LYS A 328 -9.36 3.10 -5.72
C LYS A 328 -9.14 1.70 -6.28
N PHE A 329 -8.77 0.71 -5.45
CA PHE A 329 -8.67 -0.68 -5.89
C PHE A 329 -10.03 -1.26 -6.28
N MET A 330 -11.12 -0.87 -5.60
CA MET A 330 -12.47 -1.27 -6.00
C MET A 330 -12.88 -0.63 -7.32
N GLN A 331 -12.71 0.69 -7.47
CA GLN A 331 -12.98 1.40 -8.73
C GLN A 331 -12.17 0.81 -9.90
N ARG A 332 -10.92 0.42 -9.63
CA ARG A 332 -10.07 -0.26 -10.60
C ARG A 332 -10.65 -1.60 -11.04
N LEU A 333 -11.20 -2.38 -10.12
CA LEU A 333 -11.80 -3.67 -10.46
C LEU A 333 -13.14 -3.51 -11.19
N GLU A 334 -13.89 -2.44 -10.94
CA GLU A 334 -15.13 -2.14 -11.68
C GLU A 334 -14.88 -1.92 -13.17
N THR A 335 -13.80 -1.22 -13.52
CA THR A 335 -13.43 -0.97 -14.92
C THR A 335 -12.55 -2.08 -15.52
N GLY A 336 -11.65 -2.65 -14.72
CA GLY A 336 -10.65 -3.63 -15.16
C GLY A 336 -11.21 -5.04 -15.36
N LEU A 337 -12.02 -5.56 -14.42
CA LEU A 337 -12.46 -6.96 -14.50
C LEU A 337 -13.26 -7.30 -15.76
N PRO A 338 -14.23 -6.48 -16.22
CA PRO A 338 -14.96 -6.76 -17.47
C PRO A 338 -14.04 -6.91 -18.69
N LEU A 339 -12.94 -6.15 -18.73
CA LEU A 339 -11.90 -6.28 -19.74
C LEU A 339 -11.08 -7.56 -19.55
N TRP A 340 -10.64 -7.85 -18.33
CA TRP A 340 -9.82 -9.02 -18.01
C TRP A 340 -10.54 -10.34 -18.32
N PHE A 341 -11.86 -10.41 -18.10
CA PHE A 341 -12.68 -11.56 -18.50
C PHE A 341 -12.67 -11.82 -20.01
N ARG A 342 -12.48 -10.79 -20.84
CA ARG A 342 -12.45 -10.90 -22.31
C ARG A 342 -11.05 -11.11 -22.88
N TYR A 343 -10.01 -10.71 -22.14
CA TYR A 343 -8.62 -10.73 -22.59
C TYR A 343 -7.87 -12.05 -22.31
N GLY A 344 -8.49 -13.00 -21.60
CA GLY A 344 -7.82 -14.23 -21.13
C GLY A 344 -7.01 -15.02 -22.19
N THR A 345 -6.17 -15.92 -21.70
CA THR A 345 -5.21 -16.75 -22.49
C THR A 345 -5.79 -17.49 -23.68
#